data_AF-A0AAY4BJS6-F1
#
_entry.id   AF-A0AAY4BJS6-F1
#
_cell.length_a   1.000
_cell.length_b   1.000
_cell.length_c   1.000
_cell.angle_alpha   90.00
_cell.angle_beta   90.00
_cell.angle_gamma   90.00
#
_symmetry.space_group_name_H-M   'P 1'
#
loop_
_entity.id
_entity.type
_entity.pdbx_description
1 polymer ?
#
loop_
_entity_poly.entity_id
_entity_poly.type
_entity_poly.pdbx_seq_one_letter_code
_entity_poly.pdbx_strand_id
1 'polypeptide(L)'
;MEEQDLKNIVIGWFHSADYATEQELRNIEGPALFTPLSEDAEIDRLPPWSSRMSSALVPRFAVAYVRSNLWPGAHAYARGRKFENVYIGWGVKSDAAFSPALPPDPQREFPGGPEVTEEADPTYSEHRNHISRIYFMKPEDDPAFLILHPQY
;
A
#
# COMPACT_ATOMS: atom_id res chain seq x y z
N MET A 1 13.27 12.57 16.60
CA MET A 1 12.63 11.88 15.46
C MET A 1 11.47 12.75 15.03
N GLU A 2 11.66 13.54 13.97
CA GLU A 2 10.64 14.46 13.50
C GLU A 2 9.50 13.70 12.81
N GLU A 3 8.31 14.29 12.78
CA GLU A 3 7.13 13.76 12.08
C GLU A 3 7.41 13.46 10.60
N GLN A 4 8.39 14.16 10.02
CA GLN A 4 8.85 13.96 8.65
C GLN A 4 9.59 12.62 8.45
N ASP A 5 10.31 12.13 9.46
CA ASP A 5 10.98 10.82 9.42
C ASP A 5 9.97 9.68 9.49
N LEU A 6 8.90 9.85 10.29
CA LEU A 6 7.81 8.89 10.37
C LEU A 6 7.03 8.80 9.06
N LYS A 7 6.86 9.93 8.35
CA LYS A 7 6.29 9.93 7.00
C LYS A 7 7.20 9.15 6.04
N ASN A 8 8.51 9.38 6.06
CA ASN A 8 9.44 8.66 5.19
C ASN A 8 9.51 7.15 5.49
N ILE A 9 9.37 6.75 6.76
CA ILE A 9 9.32 5.33 7.16
C ILE A 9 8.04 4.65 6.68
N VAL A 10 6.89 5.32 6.71
CA VAL A 10 5.62 4.73 6.25
C VAL A 10 5.54 4.64 4.72
N ILE A 11 6.10 5.62 4.00
CA ILE A 11 6.04 5.70 2.53
C ILE A 11 7.01 4.70 1.85
N GLY A 12 8.05 4.24 2.56
CA GLY A 12 9.06 3.30 2.05
C GLY A 12 8.60 1.84 1.87
N TRP A 13 7.43 1.45 2.38
CA TRP A 13 6.92 0.06 2.32
C TRP A 13 6.06 -0.26 1.10
N PHE A 14 5.89 0.68 0.17
CA PHE A 14 4.93 0.59 -0.94
C PHE A 14 5.52 1.09 -2.27
N HIS A 15 6.73 0.65 -2.64
CA HIS A 15 7.32 0.99 -3.94
C HIS A 15 7.78 -0.24 -4.71
N SER A 16 6.81 -1.03 -5.21
CA SER A 16 7.03 -1.95 -6.35
C SER A 16 6.10 -1.56 -7.49
N ALA A 17 6.70 -1.41 -8.68
CA ALA A 17 6.18 -1.17 -10.03
C ALA A 17 4.64 -1.00 -10.22
N ASP A 18 4.29 0.11 -10.86
CA ASP A 18 2.97 0.42 -11.47
C ASP A 18 1.80 0.75 -10.52
N TYR A 19 2.08 1.38 -9.38
CA TYR A 19 1.02 2.05 -8.61
C TYR A 19 1.14 3.56 -8.78
N ALA A 20 0.06 4.18 -9.26
CA ALA A 20 -0.12 5.62 -9.21
C ALA A 20 0.20 6.09 -7.78
N THR A 21 0.98 7.15 -7.67
CA THR A 21 1.33 7.74 -6.37
C THR A 21 0.04 8.06 -5.59
N GLU A 22 0.10 8.06 -4.25
CA GLU A 22 -1.04 8.47 -3.41
C GLU A 22 -1.62 9.83 -3.84
N GLN A 23 -0.77 10.73 -4.32
CA GLN A 23 -1.16 12.02 -4.88
C GLN A 23 -1.96 11.88 -6.19
N GLU A 24 -1.53 10.99 -7.09
CA GLU A 24 -2.25 10.69 -8.33
C GLU A 24 -3.57 9.97 -8.06
N LEU A 25 -3.61 9.00 -7.15
CA LEU A 25 -4.85 8.31 -6.75
C LEU A 25 -5.90 9.27 -6.18
N ARG A 26 -5.47 10.24 -5.37
CA ARG A 26 -6.33 11.31 -4.84
C ARG A 26 -6.91 12.21 -5.92
N ASN A 27 -6.23 12.32 -7.05
CA ASN A 27 -6.63 13.15 -8.18
C ASN A 27 -7.37 12.37 -9.28
N ILE A 28 -7.71 11.10 -9.04
CA ILE A 28 -8.53 10.34 -9.99
C ILE A 28 -9.97 10.85 -9.93
N GLU A 29 -10.42 11.48 -11.01
CA GLU A 29 -11.81 11.80 -11.23
C GLU A 29 -12.51 10.64 -11.95
N GLY A 30 -13.62 10.18 -11.40
CA GLY A 30 -14.46 9.17 -12.04
C GLY A 30 -15.35 9.76 -13.15
N PRO A 31 -16.01 8.90 -13.96
CA PRO A 31 -17.03 9.36 -14.90
C PRO A 31 -18.19 10.02 -14.15
N ALA A 32 -18.96 10.86 -14.87
CA ALA A 32 -20.13 11.52 -14.31
C ALA A 32 -21.19 10.50 -13.82
N LEU A 33 -22.03 10.92 -12.87
CA LEU A 33 -23.19 10.11 -12.50
C LEU A 33 -24.10 9.94 -13.72
N PHE A 34 -24.62 8.73 -13.91
CA PHE A 34 -25.46 8.36 -15.05
C PHE A 34 -24.74 8.37 -16.42
N THR A 35 -23.42 8.22 -16.45
CA THR A 35 -22.70 7.89 -17.68
C THR A 35 -23.31 6.63 -18.33
N PRO A 36 -23.62 6.66 -19.63
CA PRO A 36 -24.23 5.53 -20.32
C PRO A 36 -23.25 4.36 -20.48
N LEU A 37 -23.77 3.14 -20.49
CA LEU A 37 -22.97 1.91 -20.65
C LEU A 37 -22.17 1.83 -21.96
N SER A 38 -22.49 2.67 -22.94
CA SER A 38 -21.75 2.78 -24.21
C SER A 38 -20.39 3.46 -24.05
N GLU A 39 -20.17 4.19 -22.96
CA GLU A 39 -18.90 4.87 -22.65
C GLU A 39 -18.00 4.03 -21.72
N ASP A 40 -18.44 2.83 -21.33
CA ASP A 40 -17.64 1.93 -20.52
C ASP A 40 -16.42 1.41 -21.31
N ALA A 41 -15.31 1.19 -20.60
CA ALA A 41 -14.06 0.72 -21.20
C ALA A 41 -14.18 -0.69 -21.80
N GLU A 42 -13.50 -0.91 -22.93
CA GLU A 42 -13.41 -2.23 -23.56
C GLU A 42 -12.58 -3.23 -22.75
N ILE A 43 -12.89 -4.51 -22.93
CA ILE A 43 -12.21 -5.65 -22.29
C ILE A 43 -11.49 -6.42 -23.38
N ASP A 44 -10.17 -6.32 -23.48
CA ASP A 44 -9.40 -7.01 -24.52
C ASP A 44 -9.99 -6.85 -25.94
N ARG A 45 -10.39 -5.61 -26.29
CA ARG A 45 -11.06 -5.24 -27.57
C ARG A 45 -12.47 -5.80 -27.75
N LEU A 46 -13.11 -6.26 -26.68
CA LEU A 46 -14.51 -6.65 -26.64
C LEU A 46 -15.33 -5.58 -25.93
N PRO A 47 -16.59 -5.36 -26.35
CA PRO A 47 -17.46 -4.42 -25.66
C PRO A 47 -17.72 -4.89 -24.22
N PRO A 48 -17.84 -3.98 -23.25
CA PRO A 48 -18.07 -4.34 -21.84
C PRO A 48 -19.46 -4.94 -21.58
N TRP A 49 -20.41 -4.68 -22.48
CA TRP A 49 -21.79 -5.15 -22.38
C TRP A 49 -22.26 -5.79 -23.68
N SER A 50 -23.08 -6.84 -23.56
CA SER A 50 -23.80 -7.44 -24.69
C SER A 50 -25.30 -7.21 -24.55
N SER A 51 -25.93 -6.55 -25.53
CA SER A 51 -27.39 -6.36 -25.58
C SER A 51 -28.08 -7.52 -26.31
N ARG A 52 -29.24 -7.96 -25.79
CA ARG A 52 -30.01 -9.09 -26.32
C ARG A 52 -31.51 -8.88 -26.08
N MET A 53 -32.31 -9.60 -26.86
CA MET A 53 -33.76 -9.76 -26.63
C MET A 53 -34.06 -11.18 -26.19
N SER A 54 -35.05 -11.37 -25.32
CA SER A 54 -35.46 -12.70 -24.87
C SER A 54 -36.14 -13.55 -25.94
N SER A 55 -36.72 -12.93 -26.98
CA SER A 55 -37.34 -13.65 -28.10
C SER A 55 -37.34 -12.79 -29.37
N ALA A 56 -36.91 -13.37 -30.49
CA ALA A 56 -37.04 -12.78 -31.82
C ALA A 56 -38.37 -13.13 -32.51
N LEU A 57 -39.04 -14.20 -32.07
CA LEU A 57 -40.25 -14.74 -32.71
C LEU A 57 -41.52 -14.00 -32.29
N VAL A 58 -41.57 -13.55 -31.03
CA VAL A 58 -42.75 -12.82 -30.50
C VAL A 58 -42.31 -11.51 -29.83
N PRO A 59 -41.89 -10.50 -30.61
CA PRO A 59 -41.33 -9.24 -30.08
C PRO A 59 -42.26 -8.52 -29.10
N ARG A 60 -43.58 -8.66 -29.28
CA ARG A 60 -44.61 -8.06 -28.41
C ARG A 60 -44.46 -8.44 -26.93
N PHE A 61 -43.96 -9.64 -26.64
CA PHE A 61 -43.76 -10.12 -25.26
C PHE A 61 -42.27 -10.24 -24.89
N ALA A 62 -41.37 -9.87 -25.81
CA ALA A 62 -39.95 -9.93 -25.57
C ALA A 62 -39.51 -8.87 -24.54
N VAL A 63 -38.45 -9.19 -23.82
CA VAL A 63 -37.78 -8.33 -22.85
C VAL A 63 -36.39 -8.04 -23.40
N ALA A 64 -35.99 -6.76 -23.36
CA ALA A 64 -34.63 -6.38 -23.68
C ALA A 64 -33.78 -6.51 -22.43
N TYR A 65 -32.57 -7.05 -22.58
CA TYR A 65 -31.63 -7.17 -21.49
C TYR A 65 -30.21 -6.92 -21.98
N VAL A 66 -29.36 -6.48 -21.06
CA VAL A 66 -27.92 -6.38 -21.23
C VAL A 66 -27.26 -7.31 -20.23
N ARG A 67 -26.14 -7.91 -20.63
CA ARG A 67 -25.28 -8.70 -19.74
C ARG A 67 -23.88 -8.11 -19.73
N SER A 68 -23.23 -8.11 -18.57
CA SER A 68 -21.83 -7.70 -18.48
C SER A 68 -20.94 -8.81 -19.07
N ASN A 69 -19.98 -8.40 -19.90
CA ASN A 69 -18.90 -9.27 -20.33
C ASN A 69 -17.72 -9.23 -19.32
N LEU A 70 -17.60 -8.16 -18.52
CA LEU A 70 -16.58 -8.02 -17.48
C LEU A 70 -16.88 -8.86 -16.23
N TRP A 71 -18.15 -8.90 -15.83
CA TRP A 71 -18.61 -9.63 -14.67
C TRP A 71 -19.63 -10.69 -15.10
N PRO A 72 -19.18 -11.88 -15.54
CA PRO A 72 -20.06 -12.96 -15.95
C PRO A 72 -21.07 -13.28 -14.83
N GLY A 73 -22.35 -13.08 -15.13
CA GLY A 73 -23.44 -13.23 -14.17
C GLY A 73 -24.23 -11.94 -13.91
N ALA A 74 -23.66 -10.77 -14.18
CA ALA A 74 -24.37 -9.49 -14.09
C ALA A 74 -25.30 -9.29 -15.29
N HIS A 75 -26.58 -9.07 -15.01
CA HIS A 75 -27.62 -8.79 -15.99
C HIS A 75 -28.47 -7.59 -15.56
N ALA A 76 -28.91 -6.81 -16.53
CA ALA A 76 -29.95 -5.81 -16.35
C ALA A 76 -31.01 -6.01 -17.43
N TYR A 77 -32.28 -5.94 -17.06
CA TYR A 77 -33.37 -6.07 -18.02
C TYR A 77 -34.36 -4.93 -17.89
N ALA A 78 -35.10 -4.67 -18.97
CA ALA A 78 -36.17 -3.69 -18.99
C ALA A 78 -37.38 -4.19 -19.77
N ARG A 79 -38.58 -3.95 -19.21
CA ARG A 79 -39.87 -4.18 -19.86
C ARG A 79 -40.82 -3.03 -19.53
N GLY A 80 -41.03 -2.12 -20.48
CA GLY A 80 -41.84 -0.93 -20.26
C GLY A 80 -41.23 -0.05 -19.18
N ARG A 81 -41.95 0.17 -18.07
CA ARG A 81 -41.50 0.98 -16.92
C ARG A 81 -40.81 0.16 -15.82
N LYS A 82 -40.72 -1.16 -15.97
CA LYS A 82 -40.06 -2.03 -15.01
C LYS A 82 -38.66 -2.36 -15.50
N PHE A 83 -37.66 -2.17 -14.66
CA PHE A 83 -36.29 -2.56 -14.91
C PHE A 83 -35.70 -3.05 -13.61
N GLU A 84 -34.81 -4.04 -13.68
CA GLU A 84 -34.10 -4.56 -12.52
C GLU A 84 -32.70 -5.02 -12.94
N ASN A 85 -31.81 -5.06 -11.95
CA ASN A 85 -30.44 -5.54 -12.09
C ASN A 85 -30.24 -6.75 -11.17
N VAL A 86 -29.60 -7.80 -11.68
CA VAL A 86 -29.35 -9.02 -10.92
C VAL A 86 -27.96 -9.55 -11.22
N TYR A 87 -27.29 -10.04 -10.18
CA TYR A 87 -26.03 -10.76 -10.30
C TYR A 87 -26.21 -12.21 -9.86
N ILE A 88 -25.85 -13.15 -10.72
CA ILE A 88 -25.81 -14.58 -10.42
C ILE A 88 -24.51 -15.14 -10.99
N GLY A 89 -23.53 -15.36 -10.13
CA GLY A 89 -22.20 -15.81 -10.57
C GLY A 89 -21.24 -16.00 -9.41
N TRP A 90 -19.98 -16.27 -9.77
CA TRP A 90 -18.91 -16.66 -8.84
C TRP A 90 -18.16 -15.49 -8.19
N GLY A 91 -18.47 -14.25 -8.55
CA GLY A 91 -17.70 -13.08 -8.12
C GLY A 91 -16.32 -12.98 -8.78
N VAL A 92 -16.12 -13.64 -9.92
CA VAL A 92 -14.85 -13.63 -10.66
C VAL A 92 -14.96 -12.71 -11.86
N LYS A 93 -14.02 -11.77 -11.97
CA LYS A 93 -13.90 -10.82 -13.08
C LYS A 93 -13.31 -11.53 -14.30
N SER A 94 -13.78 -11.15 -15.49
CA SER A 94 -13.36 -11.76 -16.76
C SER A 94 -12.18 -11.02 -17.42
N ASP A 95 -11.66 -9.96 -16.82
CA ASP A 95 -10.44 -9.31 -17.33
C ASP A 95 -9.22 -10.21 -17.12
N ALA A 96 -8.14 -9.86 -17.81
CA ALA A 96 -6.94 -10.64 -18.04
C ALA A 96 -6.43 -11.48 -16.85
N ALA A 97 -5.73 -12.58 -17.20
CA ALA A 97 -5.22 -13.60 -16.29
C ALA A 97 -4.74 -13.04 -14.95
N PHE A 98 -5.32 -13.55 -13.86
CA PHE A 98 -4.89 -13.25 -12.50
C PHE A 98 -3.38 -13.48 -12.36
N SER A 99 -2.63 -12.41 -12.13
CA SER A 99 -1.22 -12.47 -11.75
C SER A 99 -1.13 -12.30 -10.24
N PRO A 100 -0.63 -13.30 -9.49
CA PRO A 100 -0.45 -13.15 -8.05
C PRO A 100 0.53 -12.02 -7.75
N ALA A 101 0.28 -11.30 -6.65
CA ALA A 101 1.17 -10.25 -6.19
C ALA A 101 2.56 -10.83 -5.90
N LEU A 102 3.59 -10.13 -6.36
CA LEU A 102 4.95 -10.45 -5.96
C LEU A 102 5.13 -10.18 -4.46
N PRO A 103 6.06 -10.89 -3.80
CA PRO A 103 6.46 -10.53 -2.44
C PRO A 103 6.90 -9.06 -2.38
N PRO A 104 6.67 -8.36 -1.25
CA PRO A 104 7.13 -6.99 -1.10
C PRO A 104 8.66 -6.93 -1.18
N ASP A 105 9.17 -5.79 -1.64
CA ASP A 105 10.61 -5.57 -1.68
C ASP A 105 11.22 -5.68 -0.27
N PRO A 106 12.43 -6.25 -0.15
CA PRO A 106 13.16 -6.26 1.10
C PRO A 106 13.34 -4.83 1.65
N GLN A 107 13.26 -4.68 2.96
CA GLN A 107 13.53 -3.40 3.60
C GLN A 107 14.99 -2.96 3.35
N ARG A 108 15.18 -1.65 3.17
CA ARG A 108 16.53 -1.08 3.09
C ARG A 108 17.20 -1.17 4.46
N GLU A 109 18.50 -1.47 4.46
CA GLU A 109 19.32 -1.43 5.66
C GLU A 109 19.36 -0.01 6.24
N PHE A 110 19.60 0.08 7.54
CA PHE A 110 19.81 1.37 8.20
C PHE A 110 21.01 2.08 7.56
N PRO A 111 20.90 3.38 7.21
CA PRO A 111 22.02 4.10 6.61
C PRO A 111 23.23 4.06 7.54
N GLY A 112 24.40 3.66 7.04
CA GLY A 112 25.64 3.65 7.83
C GLY A 112 25.95 5.04 8.37
N GLY A 113 25.74 5.23 9.67
CA GLY A 113 26.04 6.45 10.42
C GLY A 113 27.19 6.25 11.40
N PRO A 114 27.70 7.33 12.02
CA PRO A 114 28.70 7.24 13.08
C PRO A 114 28.23 6.39 14.27
N GLU A 115 26.91 6.23 14.47
CA GLU A 115 26.35 5.34 15.50
C GLU A 115 26.55 3.85 15.20
N VAL A 116 26.75 3.49 13.93
CA VAL A 116 26.93 2.10 13.45
C VAL A 116 28.39 1.85 13.04
N THR A 117 29.22 2.90 13.05
CA THR A 117 30.65 2.81 12.78
C THR A 117 31.35 2.47 14.08
N GLU A 118 31.98 1.31 14.13
CA GLU A 118 32.83 0.92 15.27
C GLU A 118 33.90 2.00 15.51
N GLU A 119 33.91 2.58 16.72
CA GLU A 119 34.98 3.47 17.13
C GLU A 119 36.28 2.67 17.24
N ALA A 120 37.39 3.24 16.78
CA ALA A 120 38.67 2.56 16.86
C ALA A 120 39.00 2.18 18.31
N ASP A 121 39.46 0.95 18.51
CA ASP A 121 39.93 0.50 19.81
C ASP A 121 40.96 1.48 20.38
N PRO A 122 40.87 1.84 21.67
CA PRO A 122 41.84 2.73 22.29
C PRO A 122 43.24 2.12 22.19
N THR A 123 44.24 2.95 21.90
CA THR A 123 45.63 2.49 21.91
C THR A 123 46.06 2.03 23.30
N TYR A 124 47.08 1.18 23.38
CA TYR A 124 47.61 0.69 24.66
C TYR A 124 47.96 1.83 25.64
N SER A 125 48.53 2.93 25.13
CA SER A 125 48.82 4.13 25.92
C SER A 125 47.57 4.82 26.45
N GLU A 126 46.52 4.95 25.63
CA GLU A 126 45.25 5.57 26.04
C GLU A 126 44.52 4.71 27.07
N HIS A 127 44.50 3.40 26.85
CA HIS A 127 43.96 2.43 27.81
C HIS A 127 44.70 2.51 29.16
N ARG A 128 46.05 2.58 29.12
CA ARG A 128 46.88 2.73 30.33
C ARG A 128 46.64 4.06 31.03
N ASN A 129 46.45 5.15 30.29
CA ASN A 129 46.14 6.47 30.84
C ASN A 129 44.75 6.49 31.47
N HIS A 130 43.75 5.87 30.84
CA HIS A 130 42.41 5.72 31.38
C HIS A 130 42.41 4.92 32.68
N ILE A 131 43.06 3.75 32.69
CA ILE A 131 43.29 2.95 33.89
C ILE A 131 44.01 3.79 34.95
N SER A 132 45.12 4.44 34.61
CA SER A 132 45.87 5.28 35.55
C SER A 132 44.98 6.39 36.13
N ARG A 133 44.11 7.01 35.33
CA ARG A 133 43.19 8.04 35.80
C ARG A 133 42.17 7.49 36.80
N ILE A 134 41.69 6.26 36.61
CA ILE A 134 40.79 5.58 37.57
C ILE A 134 41.55 5.23 38.85
N TYR A 135 42.74 4.64 38.76
CA TYR A 135 43.48 4.15 39.92
C TYR A 135 44.17 5.26 40.73
N PHE A 136 44.47 6.40 40.11
CA PHE A 136 45.08 7.57 40.76
C PHE A 136 44.10 8.75 40.87
N MET A 137 42.81 8.51 40.66
CA MET A 137 41.78 9.52 40.89
C MET A 137 41.80 9.88 42.37
N LYS A 138 41.77 11.18 42.68
CA LYS A 138 41.62 11.59 44.06
C LYS A 138 40.21 11.22 44.53
N PRO A 139 40.02 10.79 45.78
CA PRO A 139 38.71 10.40 46.30
C PRO A 139 37.63 11.46 46.06
N GLU A 140 37.99 12.74 46.19
CA GLU A 140 37.12 13.88 45.92
C GLU A 140 36.62 14.01 44.47
N ASP A 141 37.31 13.40 43.51
CA ASP A 141 36.97 13.42 42.08
C ASP A 141 36.20 12.14 41.65
N ASP A 142 35.96 11.19 42.58
CA ASP A 142 35.21 9.96 42.33
C ASP A 142 33.69 10.16 42.51
N PRO A 143 32.87 10.00 41.46
CA PRO A 143 31.42 10.13 41.57
C PRO A 143 30.79 9.12 42.55
N ALA A 144 31.47 8.01 42.88
CA ALA A 144 31.01 7.06 43.88
C ALA A 144 31.36 7.49 45.32
N PHE A 145 32.45 8.23 45.52
CA PHE A 145 32.87 8.73 46.85
C PHE A 145 31.90 9.78 47.41
N LEU A 146 31.35 10.64 46.53
CA LEU A 146 30.34 11.64 46.90
C LEU A 146 28.99 11.02 47.32
N ILE A 147 28.70 9.78 46.95
CA ILE A 147 27.44 9.08 47.29
C ILE A 147 27.52 8.41 48.66
N LEU A 148 28.71 7.97 49.09
CA LEU A 148 28.91 7.22 50.34
C LEU A 148 29.30 8.10 51.54
N HIS A 149 29.71 9.34 51.30
CA HIS A 149 30.05 10.31 52.35
C HIS A 149 29.31 11.64 52.13
N PRO A 150 28.02 11.73 52.50
CA PRO A 150 27.32 13.01 52.50
C PRO A 150 27.95 13.89 53.57
N GLN A 151 28.49 15.05 53.17
CA GLN A 151 29.01 16.03 54.11
C GLN A 151 27.85 16.58 54.95
N TYR A 152 28.00 16.49 56.28
CA TYR A 152 27.17 17.26 57.23
C TYR A 152 27.66 18.71 57.30
#